data_AF-A0AB94IWC7-F1
#
_entry.id   AF-A0AB94IWC7-F1
#
_cell.length_a   1.000
_cell.length_b   1.000
_cell.length_c   1.000
_cell.angle_alpha   90.00
_cell.angle_beta   90.00
_cell.angle_gamma   90.00
#
_symmetry.space_group_name_H-M   'P 1'
#
loop_
_entity.id
_entity.type
_entity.pdbx_description
1 polymer ?
#
loop_
_entity_poly.entity_id
_entity_poly.type
_entity_poly.pdbx_seq_one_letter_code
_entity_poly.pdbx_strand_id
1 'polypeptide(L)'
;MVSLLIVADDFTGALDTGVQFVARGASTRVVTDLDRDFSRDEAQVLVLDTETRHLAPEAAYAAVHRAVSAALRAGVPYIYKKTDSGLRGNVGSELAAAMDAAGVQSLPFVPAFPSMGRITRDGVQYVDGLPLDQSVFGRDPFEPVRFSRIGDVIAQQTSKAVFVRRPGEPGMGQGIQVYDATTDEDLKLTARALGPEGLRLSAGCAGFASVLADLLMPAARPAAVPSLAPGTSSWPAAASTP
;
A
#
# COMPACT_ATOMS: atom_id res chain seq x y z
N MET A 1 18.63 -5.40 7.32
CA MET A 1 18.55 -5.69 5.87
C MET A 1 17.09 -5.67 5.50
N VAL A 2 16.75 -4.98 4.41
CA VAL A 2 15.36 -4.74 4.02
C VAL A 2 14.71 -6.03 3.54
N SER A 3 13.66 -6.46 4.24
CA SER A 3 12.84 -7.62 3.88
C SER A 3 11.64 -7.21 3.02
N LEU A 4 11.14 -5.98 3.17
CA LEU A 4 10.02 -5.47 2.41
C LEU A 4 10.28 -4.02 2.00
N LEU A 5 10.16 -3.73 0.70
CA LEU A 5 10.03 -2.37 0.19
C LEU A 5 8.55 -2.07 -0.09
N ILE A 6 8.05 -0.98 0.45
CA ILE A 6 6.76 -0.41 0.11
C ILE A 6 7.01 0.81 -0.77
N VAL A 7 6.43 0.84 -1.96
CA VAL A 7 6.52 1.99 -2.87
C VAL A 7 5.18 2.70 -2.83
N ALA A 8 5.11 3.85 -2.17
CA ALA A 8 3.91 4.66 -2.03
C ALA A 8 3.88 5.82 -3.02
N ASP A 9 2.68 6.14 -3.51
CA ASP A 9 2.45 7.24 -4.45
C ASP A 9 2.38 8.62 -3.77
N ASP A 10 2.15 8.65 -2.46
CA ASP A 10 2.11 9.86 -1.63
C ASP A 10 2.62 9.66 -0.20
N PHE A 11 2.99 10.76 0.44
CA PHE A 11 3.49 10.77 1.81
C PHE A 11 2.49 10.27 2.85
N THR A 12 1.21 10.62 2.72
CA THR A 12 0.18 10.20 3.70
C THR A 12 -0.04 8.70 3.64
N GLY A 13 -0.16 8.13 2.43
CA GLY A 13 -0.25 6.68 2.24
C GLY A 13 1.02 5.95 2.68
N ALA A 14 2.19 6.56 2.52
CA ALA A 14 3.45 6.01 3.02
C ALA A 14 3.43 5.86 4.55
N LEU A 15 3.04 6.91 5.28
CA LEU A 15 2.94 6.89 6.74
C LEU A 15 1.88 5.92 7.25
N ASP A 16 0.67 5.96 6.67
CA ASP A 16 -0.45 5.09 7.05
C ASP A 16 -0.08 3.60 6.90
N THR A 17 0.61 3.27 5.81
CA THR A 17 1.09 1.92 5.55
C THR A 17 2.23 1.53 6.50
N GLY A 18 3.20 2.43 6.71
CA GLY A 18 4.35 2.18 7.59
C GLY A 18 3.93 1.87 9.03
N VAL A 19 2.90 2.56 9.56
CA VAL A 19 2.35 2.32 10.90
C VAL A 19 1.85 0.88 11.06
N GLN A 20 1.29 0.26 10.01
CA GLN A 20 0.82 -1.14 10.08
C GLN A 20 1.96 -2.11 10.44
N PHE A 21 3.17 -1.87 9.94
CA PHE A 21 4.35 -2.70 10.20
C PHE A 21 4.99 -2.38 11.55
N VAL A 22 5.02 -1.10 11.94
CA VAL A 22 5.46 -0.68 13.29
C VAL A 22 4.57 -1.29 14.37
N ALA A 23 3.25 -1.37 14.15
CA ALA A 23 2.31 -2.00 15.08
C ALA A 23 2.59 -3.50 15.30
N ARG A 24 3.28 -4.16 14.35
CA ARG A 24 3.77 -5.54 14.45
C ARG A 24 5.22 -5.64 14.95
N GLY A 25 5.81 -4.50 15.33
CA GLY A 25 7.15 -4.40 15.90
C GLY A 25 8.28 -4.45 14.87
N ALA A 26 7.97 -4.30 13.58
CA ALA A 26 8.99 -4.24 12.53
C ALA A 26 9.73 -2.90 12.56
N SER A 27 11.07 -2.96 12.47
CA SER A 27 11.90 -1.77 12.26
C SER A 27 11.57 -1.17 10.89
N THR A 28 10.82 -0.06 10.90
CA THR A 28 10.26 0.57 9.69
C THR A 28 10.78 1.98 9.52
N ARG A 29 11.13 2.35 8.29
CA ARG A 29 11.58 3.72 7.95
C ARG A 29 10.87 4.22 6.70
N VAL A 30 10.44 5.49 6.72
CA VAL A 30 9.92 6.18 5.54
C VAL A 30 11.05 7.05 4.95
N VAL A 31 11.21 7.02 3.64
CA VAL A 31 12.23 7.75 2.89
C VAL A 31 11.62 8.34 1.62
N THR A 32 12.17 9.46 1.16
CA THR A 32 11.73 10.18 -0.05
C THR A 32 12.81 10.20 -1.14
N ASP A 33 14.00 9.67 -0.85
CA ASP A 33 15.11 9.58 -1.80
C ASP A 33 14.95 8.38 -2.73
N LEU A 34 14.59 8.66 -3.99
CA LEU A 34 14.38 7.66 -5.03
C LEU A 34 15.66 6.92 -5.47
N ASP A 35 16.84 7.50 -5.21
CA ASP A 35 18.13 6.95 -5.64
C ASP A 35 18.87 6.28 -4.47
N ARG A 36 18.15 6.02 -3.38
CA ARG A 36 18.66 5.38 -2.17
C ARG A 36 19.21 3.98 -2.44
N ASP A 37 20.38 3.69 -1.87
CA ASP A 37 20.98 2.36 -1.88
C ASP A 37 20.34 1.46 -0.82
N PHE A 38 19.36 0.65 -1.23
CA PHE A 38 18.63 -0.27 -0.37
C PHE A 38 19.52 -1.34 0.29
N SER A 39 20.69 -1.64 -0.25
CA SER A 39 21.59 -2.66 0.31
C SER A 39 22.22 -2.24 1.64
N ARG A 40 22.24 -0.93 1.92
CA ARG A 40 22.83 -0.35 3.13
C ARG A 40 21.83 -0.07 4.23
N ASP A 41 20.54 -0.34 4.01
CA ASP A 41 19.52 -0.06 5.00
C ASP A 41 19.40 -1.18 6.06
N GLU A 42 19.46 -0.75 7.32
CA GLU A 42 19.31 -1.62 8.48
C GLU A 42 17.83 -1.91 8.82
N ALA A 43 16.91 -1.08 8.33
CA ALA A 43 15.47 -1.27 8.52
C ALA A 43 15.01 -2.61 7.93
N GLN A 44 14.00 -3.21 8.55
CA GLN A 44 13.35 -4.42 8.06
C GLN A 44 12.30 -4.09 7.00
N VAL A 45 11.57 -2.99 7.18
CA VAL A 45 10.60 -2.47 6.23
C VAL A 45 11.02 -1.06 5.83
N LEU A 46 11.13 -0.82 4.52
CA LEU A 46 11.39 0.50 3.99
C LEU A 46 10.17 0.96 3.21
N VAL A 47 9.68 2.17 3.49
CA VAL A 47 8.61 2.80 2.73
C VAL A 47 9.23 3.93 1.93
N LEU A 48 9.32 3.75 0.62
CA LEU A 48 9.71 4.79 -0.31
C LEU A 48 8.47 5.56 -0.75
N ASP A 49 8.37 6.80 -0.33
CA ASP A 49 7.43 7.75 -0.89
C ASP A 49 8.01 8.32 -2.19
N THR A 50 7.23 8.18 -3.27
CA THR A 50 7.66 8.60 -4.60
C THR A 50 7.04 9.93 -5.04
N GLU A 51 6.07 10.46 -4.30
CA GLU A 51 5.32 11.69 -4.63
C GLU A 51 4.84 11.69 -6.10
N THR A 52 4.31 10.55 -6.56
CA THR A 52 3.96 10.28 -7.96
C THR A 52 2.48 10.51 -8.29
N ARG A 53 1.62 10.69 -7.27
CA ARG A 53 0.16 10.80 -7.45
C ARG A 53 -0.26 11.85 -8.46
N HIS A 54 0.38 13.03 -8.41
CA HIS A 54 0.02 14.20 -9.22
C HIS A 54 0.93 14.38 -10.45
N LEU A 55 1.85 13.44 -10.71
CA LEU A 55 2.74 13.49 -11.86
C LEU A 55 2.02 13.04 -13.13
N ALA A 56 2.66 13.34 -14.27
CA ALA A 56 2.29 12.70 -15.53
C ALA A 56 2.44 11.17 -15.43
N PRO A 57 1.55 10.37 -16.05
CA PRO A 57 1.59 8.90 -15.98
C PRO A 57 2.95 8.30 -16.35
N GLU A 58 3.67 8.87 -17.31
CA GLU A 58 4.98 8.41 -17.77
C GLU A 58 6.08 8.68 -16.72
N ALA A 59 5.99 9.80 -16.01
CA ALA A 59 6.92 10.16 -14.94
C ALA A 59 6.70 9.26 -13.71
N ALA A 60 5.43 9.00 -13.35
CA ALA A 60 5.07 8.05 -12.30
C ALA A 60 5.56 6.64 -12.63
N TYR A 61 5.36 6.20 -13.89
CA TYR A 61 5.90 4.94 -14.39
C TYR A 61 7.43 4.87 -14.20
N ALA A 62 8.17 5.89 -14.66
CA ALA A 62 9.63 5.89 -14.60
C ALA A 62 10.17 5.85 -13.16
N ALA A 63 9.53 6.57 -12.24
CA ALA A 63 9.90 6.59 -10.82
C ALA A 63 9.69 5.22 -10.17
N VAL A 64 8.51 4.61 -10.34
CA VAL A 64 8.20 3.29 -9.78
C VAL A 64 9.08 2.21 -10.41
N HIS A 65 9.26 2.23 -11.73
CA HIS A 65 10.12 1.27 -12.41
C HIS A 65 11.56 1.34 -11.88
N ARG A 66 12.10 2.55 -11.68
CA ARG A 66 13.44 2.75 -11.11
C ARG A 66 13.56 2.19 -9.70
N ALA A 67 12.60 2.52 -8.82
CA ALA A 67 12.57 2.06 -7.44
C ALA A 67 12.52 0.53 -7.34
N VAL A 68 11.58 -0.09 -8.06
CA VAL A 68 11.40 -1.56 -8.07
C VAL A 68 12.64 -2.25 -8.62
N SER A 69 13.20 -1.74 -9.73
CA SER A 69 14.43 -2.31 -10.30
C SER A 69 15.63 -2.24 -9.34
N ALA A 70 15.78 -1.13 -8.62
CA ALA A 70 16.85 -0.97 -7.64
C ALA A 70 16.68 -1.90 -6.44
N ALA A 71 15.45 -2.08 -5.96
CA ALA A 71 15.13 -3.00 -4.86
C ALA A 71 15.44 -4.46 -5.22
N LEU A 72 15.07 -4.88 -6.43
CA LEU A 72 15.35 -6.22 -6.92
C LEU A 72 16.85 -6.47 -7.08
N ARG A 73 17.61 -5.50 -7.61
CA ARG A 73 19.09 -5.59 -7.68
C ARG A 73 19.74 -5.66 -6.30
N ALA A 74 19.15 -5.00 -5.30
CA ALA A 74 19.61 -5.06 -3.91
C ALA A 74 19.18 -6.35 -3.18
N GLY A 75 18.42 -7.24 -3.84
CA GLY A 75 17.99 -8.51 -3.26
C GLY A 75 16.81 -8.40 -2.28
N VAL A 76 16.04 -7.31 -2.34
CA VAL A 76 14.84 -7.16 -1.50
C VAL A 76 13.81 -8.23 -1.91
N PRO A 77 13.36 -9.11 -0.99
CA PRO A 77 12.58 -10.28 -1.36
C PRO A 77 11.09 -9.99 -1.62
N TYR A 78 10.53 -8.97 -0.96
CA TYR A 78 9.14 -8.55 -1.11
C TYR A 78 9.04 -7.08 -1.48
N ILE A 79 8.18 -6.78 -2.44
CA ILE A 79 7.85 -5.42 -2.88
C ILE A 79 6.34 -5.25 -2.86
N TYR A 80 5.88 -4.22 -2.18
CA TYR A 80 4.47 -3.84 -2.13
C TYR A 80 4.25 -2.48 -2.78
N LYS A 81 3.51 -2.45 -3.89
CA LYS A 81 3.08 -1.20 -4.49
C LYS A 81 1.84 -0.67 -3.77
N LYS A 82 2.04 0.36 -2.95
CA LYS A 82 0.96 1.05 -2.25
C LYS A 82 0.28 2.05 -3.19
N THR A 83 -1.05 1.98 -3.26
CA THR A 83 -1.94 2.90 -3.99
C THR A 83 -3.00 3.48 -3.05
N ASP A 84 -3.63 4.58 -3.44
CA ASP A 84 -4.80 5.14 -2.74
C ASP A 84 -6.01 4.17 -2.75
N SER A 85 -6.74 4.04 -1.64
CA SER A 85 -7.94 3.19 -1.58
C SER A 85 -9.14 3.80 -2.33
N GLY A 86 -9.09 5.10 -2.62
CA GLY A 86 -9.97 5.79 -3.56
C GLY A 86 -9.46 5.79 -5.01
N LEU A 87 -8.40 5.03 -5.33
CA LEU A 87 -7.83 4.87 -6.67
C LEU A 87 -7.50 6.18 -7.41
N ARG A 88 -7.12 7.23 -6.66
CA ARG A 88 -6.58 8.46 -7.23
C ARG A 88 -5.16 8.24 -7.78
N GLY A 89 -4.76 9.11 -8.70
CA GLY A 89 -3.40 9.14 -9.25
C GLY A 89 -3.13 8.13 -10.37
N ASN A 90 -1.88 7.70 -10.46
CA ASN A 90 -1.33 6.95 -11.59
C ASN A 90 -1.41 5.42 -11.42
N VAL A 91 -2.54 4.92 -10.90
CA VAL A 91 -2.71 3.50 -10.55
C VAL A 91 -2.31 2.55 -11.69
N GLY A 92 -2.81 2.74 -12.90
CA GLY A 92 -2.51 1.86 -14.02
C GLY A 92 -1.03 1.91 -14.45
N SER A 93 -0.47 3.12 -14.55
CA SER A 93 0.94 3.31 -14.91
C SER A 93 1.90 2.73 -13.89
N GLU A 94 1.64 2.95 -12.60
CA GLU A 94 2.51 2.48 -11.53
C GLU A 94 2.45 0.96 -11.34
N LEU A 95 1.27 0.35 -11.50
CA LEU A 95 1.14 -1.11 -11.50
C LEU A 95 1.88 -1.73 -12.69
N ALA A 96 1.76 -1.14 -13.89
CA ALA A 96 2.49 -1.59 -15.06
C ALA A 96 4.01 -1.46 -14.86
N ALA A 97 4.48 -0.34 -14.32
CA ALA A 97 5.89 -0.11 -14.01
C ALA A 97 6.46 -1.15 -13.05
N ALA A 98 5.70 -1.51 -12.00
CA ALA A 98 6.12 -2.53 -11.05
C ALA A 98 6.22 -3.91 -11.71
N MET A 99 5.26 -4.28 -12.56
CA MET A 99 5.29 -5.54 -13.32
C MET A 99 6.49 -5.60 -14.26
N ASP A 100 6.69 -4.54 -15.05
CA ASP A 100 7.72 -4.49 -16.08
C ASP A 100 9.13 -4.48 -15.46
N ALA A 101 9.34 -3.73 -14.37
CA ALA A 101 10.60 -3.72 -13.64
C ALA A 101 10.95 -5.09 -13.03
N ALA A 102 9.93 -5.83 -12.56
CA ALA A 102 10.11 -7.16 -11.99
C ALA A 102 10.14 -8.28 -13.04
N GLY A 103 9.82 -7.99 -14.30
CA GLY A 103 9.71 -8.99 -15.37
C GLY A 103 8.60 -10.02 -15.14
N VAL A 104 7.58 -9.68 -14.33
CA VAL A 104 6.49 -10.61 -14.00
C VAL A 104 5.30 -10.43 -14.93
N GLN A 105 4.60 -11.53 -15.20
CA GLN A 105 3.41 -11.52 -16.07
C GLN A 105 2.10 -11.35 -15.29
N SER A 106 2.13 -11.44 -13.96
CA SER A 106 0.94 -11.36 -13.10
C SER A 106 1.23 -10.53 -11.87
N LEU A 107 0.28 -9.68 -11.48
CA LEU A 107 0.36 -8.83 -10.29
C LEU A 107 -0.95 -8.89 -9.50
N PRO A 108 -0.93 -9.46 -8.28
CA PRO A 108 -2.05 -9.33 -7.35
C PRO A 108 -2.25 -7.89 -6.92
N PHE A 109 -3.48 -7.38 -7.08
CA PHE A 109 -3.89 -6.04 -6.67
C PHE A 109 -5.12 -6.12 -5.77
N VAL A 110 -5.00 -5.61 -4.54
CA VAL A 110 -6.04 -5.66 -3.50
C VAL A 110 -6.30 -4.25 -2.97
N PRO A 111 -7.17 -3.44 -3.62
CA PRO A 111 -7.37 -2.04 -3.27
C PRO A 111 -8.35 -1.80 -2.10
N ALA A 112 -9.05 -2.83 -1.64
CA ALA A 112 -10.05 -2.70 -0.58
C ALA A 112 -9.42 -2.36 0.79
N PHE A 113 -10.13 -1.54 1.56
CA PHE A 113 -9.88 -1.27 2.98
C PHE A 113 -11.20 -1.33 3.77
N PRO A 114 -11.73 -2.54 4.03
CA PRO A 114 -13.10 -2.72 4.54
C PRO A 114 -13.36 -2.04 5.89
N SER A 115 -12.42 -2.10 6.82
CA SER A 115 -12.52 -1.39 8.12
C SER A 115 -12.64 0.14 8.00
N MET A 116 -12.26 0.70 6.85
CA MET A 116 -12.43 2.11 6.51
C MET A 116 -13.61 2.35 5.56
N GLY A 117 -14.50 1.37 5.33
CA GLY A 117 -15.65 1.54 4.43
C GLY A 117 -15.32 1.54 2.94
N ARG A 118 -14.09 1.12 2.56
CA ARG A 118 -13.68 0.99 1.15
C ARG A 118 -13.67 -0.49 0.78
N ILE A 119 -14.53 -0.93 -0.14
CA ILE A 119 -14.64 -2.34 -0.52
C ILE A 119 -14.55 -2.52 -2.02
N THR A 120 -14.15 -3.71 -2.45
CA THR A 120 -14.17 -4.13 -3.85
C THR A 120 -15.14 -5.28 -4.01
N ARG A 121 -16.10 -5.16 -4.95
CA ARG A 121 -17.08 -6.20 -5.26
C ARG A 121 -17.33 -6.25 -6.76
N ASP A 122 -17.17 -7.44 -7.35
CA ASP A 122 -17.28 -7.71 -8.78
C ASP A 122 -16.39 -6.79 -9.64
N GLY A 123 -15.19 -6.48 -9.12
CA GLY A 123 -14.21 -5.56 -9.71
C GLY A 123 -14.60 -4.09 -9.67
N VAL A 124 -15.64 -3.72 -8.90
CA VAL A 124 -16.07 -2.35 -8.68
C VAL A 124 -15.62 -1.89 -7.29
N GLN A 125 -15.00 -0.72 -7.22
CA GLN A 125 -14.62 -0.09 -5.96
C GLN A 125 -15.78 0.74 -5.40
N TYR A 126 -16.03 0.59 -4.10
CA TYR A 126 -17.04 1.34 -3.36
C TYR A 126 -16.40 2.07 -2.18
N VAL A 127 -16.99 3.21 -1.82
CA VAL A 127 -16.63 4.02 -0.68
C VAL A 127 -17.90 4.39 0.07
N ASP A 128 -18.01 3.93 1.31
CA ASP A 128 -19.17 4.15 2.18
C ASP A 128 -20.50 3.74 1.52
N GLY A 129 -20.47 2.62 0.79
CA GLY A 129 -21.61 2.05 0.08
C GLY A 129 -21.92 2.66 -1.29
N LEU A 130 -21.25 3.75 -1.67
CA LEU A 130 -21.39 4.36 -3.00
C LEU A 130 -20.33 3.84 -3.97
N PRO A 131 -20.64 3.64 -5.25
CA PRO A 131 -19.63 3.47 -6.29
C PRO A 131 -18.60 4.62 -6.24
N LEU A 132 -17.33 4.32 -6.49
CA LEU A 132 -16.23 5.26 -6.37
C LEU A 132 -16.44 6.60 -7.10
N ASP A 133 -16.92 6.56 -8.35
CA ASP A 133 -17.24 7.74 -9.18
C ASP A 133 -18.38 8.62 -8.63
N GLN A 134 -19.19 8.08 -7.73
CA GLN A 134 -20.28 8.79 -7.05
C GLN A 134 -19.92 9.24 -5.63
N SER A 135 -18.79 8.76 -5.11
CA SER A 135 -18.29 9.01 -3.76
C SER A 135 -17.62 10.38 -3.63
N VAL A 136 -17.04 10.65 -2.45
CA VAL A 136 -16.21 11.84 -2.20
C VAL A 136 -15.04 11.96 -3.18
N PHE A 137 -14.47 10.84 -3.65
CA PHE A 137 -13.34 10.86 -4.59
C PHE A 137 -13.79 11.16 -6.03
N GLY A 138 -14.99 10.73 -6.43
CA GLY A 138 -15.54 11.09 -7.74
C GLY A 138 -16.06 12.53 -7.81
N ARG A 139 -16.36 13.11 -6.65
CA ARG A 139 -16.79 14.51 -6.48
C ARG A 139 -15.65 15.47 -6.15
N ASP A 140 -14.41 15.00 -6.14
CA ASP A 140 -13.25 15.87 -5.91
C ASP A 140 -13.22 16.99 -6.97
N PRO A 141 -13.14 18.28 -6.57
CA PRO A 141 -13.22 19.38 -7.51
C PRO A 141 -11.97 19.54 -8.39
N PHE A 142 -10.85 18.92 -8.01
CA PHE A 142 -9.56 19.08 -8.68
C PHE A 142 -9.18 17.80 -9.45
N GLU A 143 -9.24 16.64 -8.79
CA GLU A 143 -8.78 15.36 -9.34
C GLU A 143 -9.78 14.23 -9.13
N PRO A 144 -10.96 14.34 -9.73
CA PRO A 144 -12.01 13.38 -9.51
C PRO A 144 -11.80 12.06 -10.25
N VAL A 145 -12.07 10.97 -9.55
CA VAL A 145 -12.04 9.63 -10.12
C VAL A 145 -13.33 9.36 -10.89
N ARG A 146 -13.19 9.08 -12.19
CA ARG A 146 -14.32 9.01 -13.14
C ARG A 146 -14.94 7.63 -13.33
N PHE A 147 -14.31 6.60 -12.80
CA PHE A 147 -14.72 5.22 -13.03
C PHE A 147 -14.79 4.46 -11.71
N SER A 148 -15.81 3.61 -11.60
CA SER A 148 -15.98 2.72 -10.45
C SER A 148 -15.46 1.31 -10.70
N ARG A 149 -15.44 0.83 -11.95
CA ARG A 149 -14.76 -0.42 -12.30
C ARG A 149 -13.25 -0.20 -12.30
N ILE A 150 -12.55 -1.00 -11.51
CA ILE A 150 -11.10 -0.91 -11.35
C ILE A 150 -10.38 -1.15 -12.67
N GLY A 151 -10.90 -2.07 -13.50
CA GLY A 151 -10.38 -2.30 -14.85
C GLY A 151 -10.39 -1.03 -15.71
N ASP A 152 -11.47 -0.26 -15.65
CA ASP A 152 -11.60 1.00 -16.41
C ASP A 152 -10.67 2.08 -15.85
N VAL A 153 -10.51 2.14 -14.51
CA VAL A 153 -9.53 3.04 -13.88
C VAL A 153 -8.11 2.77 -14.40
N ILE A 154 -7.70 1.50 -14.40
CA ILE A 154 -6.38 1.06 -14.85
C ILE A 154 -6.19 1.29 -16.36
N ALA A 155 -7.21 0.98 -17.17
CA ALA A 155 -7.16 1.05 -18.63
C ALA A 155 -6.93 2.48 -19.17
N GLN A 156 -7.16 3.52 -18.35
CA GLN A 156 -6.83 4.90 -18.71
C GLN A 156 -5.33 5.15 -18.91
N GLN A 157 -4.48 4.31 -18.32
CA GLN A 157 -3.03 4.58 -18.19
C GLN A 157 -2.16 3.43 -18.70
N THR A 158 -2.74 2.27 -18.99
CA THR A 158 -1.98 1.11 -19.48
C THR A 158 -2.84 0.14 -20.27
N SER A 159 -2.21 -0.64 -21.15
CA SER A 159 -2.85 -1.71 -21.93
C SER A 159 -2.75 -3.08 -21.25
N LYS A 160 -2.24 -3.18 -20.02
CA LYS A 160 -2.18 -4.44 -19.27
C LYS A 160 -3.59 -4.96 -19.02
N ALA A 161 -3.82 -6.25 -19.30
CA ALA A 161 -5.11 -6.88 -19.06
C ALA A 161 -5.43 -6.91 -17.56
N VAL A 162 -6.71 -6.76 -17.22
CA VAL A 162 -7.20 -6.78 -15.83
C VAL A 162 -8.19 -7.93 -15.66
N PHE A 163 -8.02 -8.71 -14.60
CA PHE A 163 -8.89 -9.84 -14.28
C PHE A 163 -9.41 -9.73 -12.85
N VAL A 164 -10.73 -9.87 -12.69
CA VAL A 164 -11.34 -9.93 -11.37
C VAL A 164 -11.20 -11.32 -10.79
N ARG A 165 -10.89 -11.40 -9.50
CA ARG A 165 -10.71 -12.61 -8.70
C ARG A 165 -11.52 -12.51 -7.43
N ARG A 166 -12.07 -13.63 -6.98
CA ARG A 166 -12.73 -13.73 -5.68
C ARG A 166 -11.69 -13.92 -4.57
N PRO A 167 -12.04 -13.59 -3.31
CA PRO A 167 -11.19 -13.89 -2.17
C PRO A 167 -10.80 -15.37 -2.13
N GLY A 168 -9.50 -15.64 -1.98
CA GLY A 168 -8.97 -17.00 -1.89
C GLY A 168 -8.74 -17.72 -3.23
N GLU A 169 -9.03 -17.09 -4.36
CA GLU A 169 -8.67 -17.65 -5.67
C GLU A 169 -7.15 -17.49 -5.95
N PRO A 170 -6.50 -18.47 -6.60
CA PRO A 170 -5.11 -18.32 -6.99
C PRO A 170 -4.96 -17.24 -8.09
N GLY A 171 -3.81 -16.57 -8.11
CA GLY A 171 -3.48 -15.58 -9.13
C GLY A 171 -3.16 -16.25 -10.47
N MET A 172 -4.19 -16.51 -11.27
CA MET A 172 -4.03 -17.15 -12.59
C MET A 172 -4.16 -16.14 -13.74
N GLY A 173 -3.37 -16.29 -14.79
CA GLY A 173 -3.45 -15.46 -16.01
C GLY A 173 -2.37 -14.37 -16.08
N GLN A 174 -2.21 -13.78 -17.28
CA GLN A 174 -1.23 -12.73 -17.55
C GLN A 174 -1.91 -11.36 -17.46
N GLY A 175 -1.57 -10.56 -16.45
CA GLY A 175 -2.13 -9.23 -16.23
C GLY A 175 -2.29 -8.90 -14.75
N ILE A 176 -2.98 -7.79 -14.47
CA ILE A 176 -3.29 -7.33 -13.12
C ILE A 176 -4.49 -8.13 -12.60
N GLN A 177 -4.31 -8.81 -11.47
CA GLN A 177 -5.32 -9.65 -10.82
C GLN A 177 -5.98 -8.83 -9.70
N VAL A 178 -7.14 -8.25 -9.98
CA VAL A 178 -7.92 -7.47 -9.00
C VAL A 178 -8.70 -8.42 -8.11
N TYR A 179 -8.35 -8.45 -6.83
CA TYR A 179 -9.06 -9.26 -5.85
C TYR A 179 -10.18 -8.46 -5.20
N ASP A 180 -11.40 -9.01 -5.30
CA ASP A 180 -12.53 -8.53 -4.52
C ASP A 180 -12.26 -8.73 -3.02
N ALA A 181 -12.76 -7.80 -2.21
CA ALA A 181 -12.76 -7.90 -0.77
C ALA A 181 -13.80 -6.95 -0.18
N THR A 182 -14.72 -7.51 0.60
CA THR A 182 -15.78 -6.79 1.31
C THR A 182 -15.59 -6.79 2.82
N THR A 183 -14.69 -7.64 3.32
CA THR A 183 -14.35 -7.80 4.73
C THR A 183 -12.85 -7.97 4.92
N ASP A 184 -12.35 -7.72 6.13
CA ASP A 184 -10.93 -7.98 6.45
C ASP A 184 -10.58 -9.48 6.35
N GLU A 185 -11.57 -10.37 6.47
CA GLU A 185 -11.35 -11.81 6.28
C GLU A 185 -11.10 -12.15 4.81
N ASP A 186 -11.74 -11.45 3.87
CA ASP A 186 -11.49 -11.60 2.43
C ASP A 186 -10.04 -11.23 2.07
N LEU A 187 -9.50 -10.18 2.69
CA LEU A 187 -8.10 -9.78 2.54
C LEU A 187 -7.16 -10.91 3.00
N LYS A 188 -7.46 -11.51 4.17
CA LYS A 188 -6.67 -12.64 4.71
C LYS A 188 -6.78 -13.89 3.85
N LEU A 189 -7.98 -14.21 3.34
CA LEU A 189 -8.19 -15.33 2.41
C LEU A 189 -7.34 -15.17 1.16
N THR A 190 -7.34 -13.97 0.58
CA THR A 190 -6.51 -13.62 -0.59
C THR A 190 -5.03 -13.79 -0.29
N ALA A 191 -4.54 -13.22 0.81
CA ALA A 191 -3.13 -13.31 1.16
C ALA A 191 -2.68 -14.76 1.42
N ARG A 192 -3.52 -15.57 2.08
CA ARG A 192 -3.25 -17.01 2.29
C ARG A 192 -3.21 -17.80 0.98
N ALA A 193 -4.11 -17.51 0.04
CA ALA A 193 -4.15 -18.19 -1.25
C ALA A 193 -2.97 -17.82 -2.16
N LEU A 194 -2.49 -16.57 -2.09
CA LEU A 194 -1.30 -16.13 -2.81
C LEU A 194 -0.01 -16.74 -2.24
N GLY A 195 0.05 -16.88 -0.91
CA GLY A 195 1.23 -17.40 -0.20
C GLY A 195 2.48 -16.52 -0.38
N PRO A 196 3.63 -16.91 0.19
CA PRO A 196 4.86 -16.11 0.13
C PRO A 196 5.31 -15.79 -1.31
N GLU A 197 5.26 -16.77 -2.21
CA GLU A 197 5.67 -16.58 -3.61
C GLU A 197 4.77 -15.60 -4.36
N GLY A 198 3.44 -15.70 -4.19
CA GLY A 198 2.49 -14.77 -4.80
C GLY A 198 2.55 -13.36 -4.23
N LEU A 199 3.18 -13.17 -3.07
CA LEU A 199 3.32 -11.88 -2.39
C LEU A 199 4.68 -11.21 -2.63
N ARG A 200 5.63 -11.85 -3.34
CA ARG A 200 6.94 -11.26 -3.66
C ARG A 200 6.82 -9.92 -4.40
N LEU A 201 5.83 -9.80 -5.27
CA LEU A 201 5.36 -8.52 -5.79
C LEU A 201 3.82 -8.49 -5.69
N SER A 202 3.30 -7.56 -4.91
CA SER A 202 1.85 -7.35 -4.77
C SER A 202 1.53 -5.86 -4.67
N ALA A 203 0.28 -5.49 -4.83
CA ALA A 203 -0.17 -4.10 -4.79
C ALA A 203 -1.49 -3.95 -4.04
N GLY A 204 -1.76 -2.74 -3.55
CA GLY A 204 -3.01 -2.45 -2.84
C GLY A 204 -2.91 -1.20 -1.98
N CYS A 205 -3.86 -1.03 -1.06
CA CYS A 205 -3.86 0.08 -0.10
C CYS A 205 -3.35 -0.35 1.30
N ALA A 206 -3.51 0.49 2.32
CA ALA A 206 -3.09 0.16 3.68
C ALA A 206 -3.86 -1.03 4.28
N GLY A 207 -5.10 -1.27 3.83
CA GLY A 207 -5.91 -2.42 4.24
C GLY A 207 -5.19 -3.74 4.01
N PHE A 208 -4.78 -4.03 2.77
CA PHE A 208 -4.04 -5.25 2.47
C PHE A 208 -2.63 -5.26 3.06
N ALA A 209 -1.99 -4.10 3.18
CA ALA A 209 -0.68 -3.99 3.84
C ALA A 209 -0.71 -4.44 5.32
N SER A 210 -1.81 -4.20 6.04
CA SER A 210 -1.99 -4.69 7.40
C SER A 210 -1.96 -6.23 7.46
N VAL A 211 -2.53 -6.91 6.46
CA VAL A 211 -2.47 -8.37 6.34
C VAL A 211 -1.05 -8.84 5.97
N LEU A 212 -0.34 -8.10 5.13
CA LEU A 212 1.07 -8.38 4.83
C LEU A 212 1.96 -8.25 6.07
N ALA A 213 1.69 -7.25 6.92
CA ALA A 213 2.41 -7.09 8.19
C ALA A 213 2.22 -8.33 9.08
N ASP A 214 1.00 -8.85 9.17
CA ASP A 214 0.70 -10.07 9.95
C ASP A 214 1.44 -11.30 9.44
N LEU A 215 1.55 -11.46 8.11
CA LEU A 215 2.14 -12.62 7.48
C LEU A 215 3.67 -12.58 7.43
N LEU A 216 4.23 -11.42 7.08
CA LEU A 216 5.66 -11.25 6.84
C LEU A 216 6.42 -10.88 8.11
N MET A 217 5.74 -10.34 9.13
CA MET A 217 6.33 -9.97 10.41
C MET A 217 5.76 -10.82 11.57
N PRO A 218 5.89 -12.17 11.53
CA PRO A 218 5.45 -13.01 12.63
C PRO A 218 6.36 -12.79 13.85
N ALA A 219 5.94 -11.86 14.71
CA ALA A 219 6.45 -11.48 16.02
C ALA A 219 7.60 -10.45 16.11
N ALA A 220 7.27 -9.28 16.65
CA ALA A 220 7.86 -8.79 17.89
C ALA A 220 6.72 -8.37 18.84
N ARG A 221 6.91 -8.50 20.15
CA ARG A 221 5.93 -8.09 21.18
C ARG A 221 5.29 -6.73 20.82
N PRO A 222 3.97 -6.53 21.04
CA PRO A 222 3.40 -5.18 20.91
C PRO A 222 4.28 -4.22 21.72
N ALA A 223 4.68 -3.10 21.10
CA ALA A 223 5.42 -2.06 21.78
C ALA A 223 4.68 -1.73 23.09
N ALA A 224 5.41 -1.70 24.21
CA ALA A 224 4.80 -1.42 25.50
C ALA A 224 4.00 -0.11 25.39
N VAL A 225 2.75 -0.14 25.83
CA VAL A 225 1.94 1.08 25.97
C VAL A 225 2.77 2.07 26.78
N PRO A 226 2.95 3.32 26.33
CA PRO A 226 3.67 4.32 27.10
C PRO A 226 3.02 4.43 28.50
N SER A 227 3.75 4.05 29.54
CA SER A 227 3.33 4.31 30.91
C SER A 227 3.84 5.69 31.32
N LEU A 228 2.94 6.50 31.86
CA LEU A 228 3.33 7.73 32.55
C LEU A 228 4.05 7.31 33.83
N ALA A 229 5.35 7.60 33.92
CA ALA A 229 6.04 7.57 35.20
C ALA A 229 5.33 8.56 36.14
N PRO A 230 4.95 8.17 37.37
CA PRO A 230 4.40 9.12 38.32
C PRO A 230 5.40 10.25 38.52
N GLY A 231 5.00 11.47 38.16
CA GLY A 231 5.87 12.63 38.21
C GLY A 231 6.31 12.90 39.64
N THR A 232 7.62 12.84 39.90
CA THR A 232 8.21 13.35 41.14
C THR A 232 8.40 14.86 41.02
N SER A 233 7.30 15.62 40.99
CA SER A 233 7.38 17.08 41.06
C SER A 233 6.36 17.61 42.05
N SER A 234 6.85 17.99 43.24
CA SER A 234 6.25 19.04 44.04
C SER A 234 6.32 20.32 43.21
N TRP A 235 5.22 20.69 42.56
CA TRP A 235 5.06 22.01 41.97
C TRP A 235 5.23 23.04 43.10
N PRO A 236 6.13 24.04 42.99
CA PRO A 236 6.13 25.14 43.93
C PRO A 236 4.80 25.86 43.80
N ALA A 237 4.06 25.94 44.91
CA ALA A 237 2.82 26.70 44.99
C ALA A 237 3.09 28.13 44.49
N ALA A 238 2.25 28.62 43.59
CA ALA A 238 2.31 29.98 43.10
C ALA A 238 2.29 30.94 44.31
N ALA A 239 3.35 31.72 44.46
CA ALA A 239 3.40 32.78 45.45
C ALA A 239 2.35 33.83 45.10
N SER A 240 1.25 33.86 45.86
CA SER A 240 0.32 34.99 45.87
C SER A 240 1.10 36.24 46.30
N THR A 241 1.29 37.16 45.36
CA THR A 241 1.83 38.50 45.61
C THR A 241 0.67 39.41 46.06
N PRO A 242 0.88 40.28 47.07
CA PRO A 242 -0.17 41.01 47.79
C PRO A 242 -0.87 42.10 46.97
#